data_AF-A0A086Q1V2-F1
#
_entry.id   AF-A0A086Q1V2-F1
#
_cell.length_a   1.000
_cell.length_b   1.000
_cell.length_c   1.000
_cell.angle_alpha   90.00
_cell.angle_beta   90.00
_cell.angle_gamma   90.00
#
_symmetry.space_group_name_H-M   'P 1'
#
loop_
_entity.id
_entity.type
_entity.pdbx_description
1 polymer ?
#
loop_
_entity_poly.entity_id
_entity_poly.type
_entity_poly.pdbx_seq_one_letter_code
_entity_poly.pdbx_strand_id
1 'polypeptide(L)'
;QKRVKQEDGSFIRIPGLIHVSNVMLIDQAIDLPTRVALRVDDRGNVVRISKKSGLVIPWPDGEMIKFGDNRKSREFLKSKEERDVELRKEQNDDEERAGPKDTPADVAVERTYDYQRDVATMQALRQMMTKYNRDFR
;
A
#
# COMPACT_ATOMS: atom_id res chain seq x y z
N GLN A 1 12.96 27.66 1.01
CA GLN A 1 13.68 26.88 -0.03
C GLN A 1 15.14 26.82 0.37
N LYS A 2 15.75 25.61 0.39
CA LYS A 2 17.16 25.44 0.77
C LYS A 2 18.00 25.34 -0.51
N ARG A 3 19.06 26.13 -0.61
CA ARG A 3 20.07 26.02 -1.68
C ARG A 3 21.22 25.15 -1.16
N VAL A 4 21.59 24.12 -1.92
CA VAL A 4 22.73 23.26 -1.62
C VAL A 4 23.72 23.35 -2.79
N LYS A 5 25.00 23.52 -2.47
CA LYS A 5 26.10 23.51 -3.45
C LYS A 5 26.59 22.08 -3.61
N GLN A 6 26.65 21.58 -4.84
CA GLN A 6 27.25 20.28 -5.17
C GLN A 6 28.76 20.41 -5.38
N GLU A 7 29.44 19.26 -5.42
CA GLU A 7 30.90 19.17 -5.65
C GLU A 7 31.28 19.78 -7.01
N ASP A 8 30.43 19.60 -8.03
CA ASP A 8 30.58 20.17 -9.38
C ASP A 8 30.38 21.70 -9.44
N GLY A 9 30.13 22.36 -8.30
CA GLY A 9 29.87 23.80 -8.22
C GLY A 9 28.45 24.22 -8.61
N SER A 10 27.60 23.28 -9.02
CA SER A 10 26.18 23.52 -9.33
C SER A 10 25.35 23.79 -8.06
N PHE A 11 24.27 24.56 -8.19
CA PHE A 11 23.34 24.84 -7.09
C PHE A 11 22.00 24.17 -7.34
N ILE A 12 21.58 23.31 -6.41
CA ILE A 12 20.24 22.70 -6.45
C ILE A 12 19.31 23.41 -5.46
N ARG A 13 18.09 23.69 -5.92
CA ARG A 13 17.00 24.22 -5.09
C ARG A 13 16.15 23.06 -4.59
N ILE A 14 16.15 22.86 -3.29
CA ILE A 14 15.34 21.82 -2.65
C ILE A 14 14.04 22.47 -2.14
N PRO A 15 12.86 21.93 -2.52
CA PRO A 15 11.58 22.43 -2.01
C PRO A 15 11.50 22.24 -0.49
N GLY A 16 10.83 23.18 0.18
CA GLY A 16 10.54 23.06 1.61
C GLY A 16 9.24 22.30 1.85
N LEU A 17 9.07 21.73 3.04
CA LEU A 17 7.79 21.17 3.45
C LEU A 17 6.77 22.29 3.61
N ILE A 18 5.53 22.03 3.19
CA ILE A 18 4.39 22.92 3.34
C ILE A 18 3.34 22.16 4.15
N HIS A 19 2.77 22.80 5.17
CA HIS A 19 1.70 22.20 5.97
C HIS A 19 0.42 22.06 5.12
N VAL A 20 -0.31 20.96 5.30
CA VAL A 20 -1.50 20.62 4.49
C VAL A 20 -2.59 21.70 4.49
N SER A 21 -2.69 22.51 5.55
CA SER A 21 -3.66 23.61 5.62
C SER A 21 -3.39 24.74 4.63
N ASN A 22 -2.15 24.86 4.14
CA ASN A 22 -1.72 25.96 3.26
C ASN A 22 -1.83 25.59 1.77
N VAL A 23 -2.39 24.42 1.46
CA VAL A 23 -2.60 23.92 0.10
C VAL A 23 -4.05 23.51 -0.09
N MET A 24 -4.52 23.56 -1.33
CA MET A 24 -5.86 23.11 -1.72
C MET A 24 -5.77 22.19 -2.93
N LEU A 25 -6.73 21.26 -3.03
CA LEU A 25 -6.83 20.40 -4.20
C LEU A 25 -7.43 21.19 -5.36
N ILE A 26 -6.87 20.99 -6.55
CA ILE A 26 -7.39 21.58 -7.80
C ILE A 26 -8.35 20.58 -8.41
N ASP A 27 -9.49 21.08 -8.86
CA ASP A 27 -10.47 20.30 -9.59
C ASP A 27 -10.14 20.30 -11.08
N GLN A 28 -9.98 19.11 -11.66
CA GLN A 28 -9.54 18.89 -13.03
C GLN A 28 -10.50 19.45 -14.09
N ALA A 29 -11.78 19.62 -13.76
CA ALA A 29 -12.77 20.11 -14.73
C ALA A 29 -12.79 21.64 -14.86
N ILE A 30 -12.41 22.35 -13.78
CA ILE A 30 -12.51 23.81 -13.71
C ILE A 30 -11.15 24.48 -13.47
N ASP A 31 -10.09 23.71 -13.20
CA ASP A 31 -8.74 24.15 -12.86
C ASP A 31 -8.66 25.19 -11.73
N LEU A 32 -9.65 25.16 -10.84
CA LEU A 32 -9.75 26.05 -9.69
C LEU A 32 -9.54 25.25 -8.39
N PRO A 33 -9.05 25.91 -7.33
CA PRO A 33 -8.96 25.27 -6.01
C PRO A 33 -10.37 25.00 -5.48
N THR A 34 -10.57 23.79 -4.95
CA THR A 34 -11.86 23.33 -4.45
C THR A 34 -11.74 22.68 -3.07
N ARG A 35 -12.82 22.78 -2.29
CA ARG A 35 -13.00 21.94 -1.11
C ARG A 35 -13.57 20.61 -1.56
N VAL A 36 -13.09 19.52 -0.99
CA VAL A 36 -13.57 18.17 -1.26
C VAL A 36 -14.45 17.65 -0.13
N ALA A 37 -15.36 16.74 -0.47
CA ALA A 37 -16.09 15.90 0.47
C ALA A 37 -15.82 14.43 0.12
N LEU A 38 -15.74 13.55 1.13
CA LEU A 38 -15.68 12.11 0.91
C LEU A 38 -17.11 11.57 0.81
N ARG A 39 -17.37 10.74 -0.20
CA ARG A 39 -18.62 10.00 -0.35
C ARG A 39 -18.32 8.55 -0.76
N VAL A 40 -19.32 7.70 -0.60
CA VAL A 40 -19.27 6.30 -1.03
C VAL A 40 -19.99 6.21 -2.36
N ASP A 41 -19.33 5.60 -3.34
CA ASP A 41 -19.88 5.33 -4.67
C ASP A 41 -20.78 4.08 -4.65
N ASP A 42 -21.52 3.82 -5.73
CA ASP A 42 -22.47 2.70 -5.83
C ASP A 42 -21.81 1.32 -5.62
N ARG A 43 -20.50 1.23 -5.87
CA ARG A 43 -19.67 0.02 -5.67
C ARG A 43 -19.16 -0.14 -4.24
N GLY A 44 -19.47 0.79 -3.33
CA GLY A 44 -18.96 0.79 -1.96
C GLY A 44 -17.58 1.44 -1.76
N ASN A 45 -16.99 2.02 -2.81
CA ASN A 45 -15.67 2.66 -2.75
C ASN A 45 -15.77 4.09 -2.22
N VAL A 46 -14.81 4.52 -1.38
CA VAL A 46 -14.74 5.91 -0.90
C VAL A 46 -14.05 6.79 -1.94
N VAL A 47 -14.79 7.76 -2.46
CA VAL A 47 -14.34 8.70 -3.49
C VAL A 47 -14.38 10.15 -2.99
N ARG A 48 -13.48 10.99 -3.51
CA ARG A 48 -13.49 12.43 -3.23
C ARG A 48 -14.39 13.12 -4.25
N ILE A 49 -15.22 14.06 -3.81
CA ILE A 49 -16.10 14.84 -4.67
C ILE A 49 -15.81 16.33 -4.48
N SER A 50 -15.63 17.05 -5.59
CA SER A 50 -15.47 18.50 -5.61
C SER A 50 -16.78 19.17 -5.17
N LYS A 51 -16.70 20.12 -4.23
CA LYS A 51 -17.87 20.93 -3.85
C LYS A 51 -18.26 21.97 -4.90
N LYS A 52 -17.38 22.31 -5.85
CA LYS A 52 -17.68 23.30 -6.90
C LYS A 52 -18.28 22.65 -8.14
N SER A 53 -17.60 21.67 -8.74
CA SER A 53 -18.11 20.98 -9.95
C SER A 53 -19.07 19.83 -9.64
N GLY A 54 -19.04 19.30 -8.42
CA GLY A 54 -19.77 18.08 -8.07
C GLY A 54 -19.15 16.79 -8.62
N LEU A 55 -18.02 16.87 -9.33
CA LEU A 55 -17.37 15.72 -9.95
C LEU A 55 -16.50 14.95 -8.97
N VAL A 56 -16.28 13.67 -9.28
CA VAL A 56 -15.38 12.78 -8.55
C VAL A 56 -13.94 13.12 -8.91
N ILE A 57 -13.12 13.37 -7.88
CA ILE A 57 -11.67 13.50 -8.00
C ILE A 57 -11.03 12.17 -7.59
N PRO A 58 -10.54 11.37 -8.55
CA PRO A 58 -10.00 10.04 -8.27
C PRO A 58 -8.75 10.13 -7.37
N TRP A 59 -8.43 9.03 -6.70
CA TRP A 59 -7.13 8.87 -6.05
C TRP A 59 -6.05 8.80 -7.14
N PRO A 60 -4.86 9.40 -6.94
CA PRO A 60 -3.77 9.28 -7.89
C PRO A 60 -3.32 7.82 -7.97
N ASP A 61 -2.80 7.43 -9.13
CA ASP A 61 -2.31 6.07 -9.34
C ASP A 61 -1.19 5.72 -8.36
N GLY A 62 -1.08 4.43 -8.00
CA GLY A 62 -0.09 3.95 -7.04
C GLY A 62 1.36 4.30 -7.46
N GLU A 63 1.64 4.34 -8.75
CA GLU A 63 2.94 4.77 -9.30
C GLU A 63 3.27 6.23 -8.97
N MET A 64 2.26 7.12 -8.93
CA MET A 64 2.46 8.53 -8.56
C MET A 64 2.74 8.70 -7.06
N ILE A 65 2.29 7.76 -6.21
CA ILE A 65 2.45 7.82 -4.76
C ILE A 65 3.87 7.41 -4.32
N LYS A 66 4.60 6.63 -5.14
CA LYS A 66 5.98 6.17 -4.86
C LYS A 66 6.96 7.34 -4.60
N PHE A 67 6.71 8.52 -5.19
CA PHE A 67 7.56 9.71 -5.09
C PHE A 67 7.22 10.64 -3.91
N GLY A 68 6.15 10.36 -3.15
CA GLY A 68 5.54 11.32 -2.22
C GLY A 68 5.78 11.10 -0.73
N ASP A 69 6.39 9.97 -0.33
CA ASP A 69 6.61 9.69 1.08
C ASP A 69 7.82 10.48 1.60
N ASN A 70 7.58 11.48 2.46
CA ASN A 70 8.60 12.38 3.02
C ASN A 70 9.75 11.66 3.77
N ARG A 71 9.64 10.35 4.04
CA ARG A 71 10.73 9.51 4.56
C ARG A 71 11.90 9.39 3.56
N LYS A 72 11.64 9.57 2.26
CA LYS A 72 12.60 9.45 1.16
C LYS A 72 13.17 10.79 0.67
N SER A 73 12.99 11.88 1.41
CA SER A 73 13.57 13.21 1.09
C SER A 73 15.11 13.22 0.96
N ARG A 74 15.80 12.14 1.36
CA ARG A 74 17.24 11.90 1.14
C ARG A 74 17.59 11.37 -0.26
N GLU A 75 16.63 10.88 -1.05
CA GLU A 75 16.88 10.33 -2.39
C GLU A 75 17.32 11.40 -3.40
N PHE A 76 16.89 12.65 -3.21
CA PHE A 76 17.36 13.79 -3.99
C PHE A 76 18.84 14.12 -3.75
N LEU A 77 19.47 13.58 -2.68
CA LEU A 77 20.90 13.73 -2.41
C LEU A 77 21.76 12.63 -3.05
N LYS A 78 21.14 11.56 -3.57
CA LYS A 78 21.84 10.46 -4.24
C LYS A 78 22.38 10.88 -5.60
N SER A 79 23.53 10.36 -5.99
CA SER A 79 24.10 10.57 -7.33
C SER A 79 23.20 9.95 -8.41
N LYS A 80 23.37 10.35 -9.68
CA LYS A 80 22.59 9.77 -10.79
C LYS A 80 22.77 8.25 -10.87
N GLU A 81 24.00 7.79 -10.68
CA GLU A 81 24.35 6.37 -10.68
C GLU A 81 23.69 5.62 -9.52
N GLU A 82 23.68 6.21 -8.32
CA GLU A 82 23.00 5.65 -7.14
C GLU A 82 21.49 5.58 -7.34
N ARG A 83 20.88 6.59 -7.98
CA ARG A 83 19.45 6.56 -8.34
C ARG A 83 19.15 5.51 -9.39
N ASP A 84 19.98 5.37 -10.41
CA ASP A 84 19.79 4.38 -11.47
C ASP A 84 19.93 2.95 -10.92
N VAL A 85 20.84 2.73 -9.96
CA VAL A 85 20.98 1.45 -9.23
C VAL A 85 19.76 1.19 -8.34
N GLU A 86 19.24 2.22 -7.67
CA GLU A 86 18.06 2.09 -6.81
C GLU A 86 16.78 1.87 -7.62
N LEU A 87 16.59 2.56 -8.75
CA LEU A 87 15.48 2.32 -9.69
C LEU A 87 15.53 0.90 -10.25
N ARG A 88 16.73 0.40 -10.58
CA ARG A 88 16.92 -1.01 -10.96
C ARG A 88 16.55 -1.93 -9.80
N LYS A 89 16.89 -1.57 -8.56
CA LYS A 89 16.56 -2.37 -7.38
C LYS A 89 15.05 -2.38 -7.12
N GLU A 90 14.37 -1.23 -7.21
CA GLU A 90 12.91 -1.11 -7.08
C GLU A 90 12.15 -1.89 -8.16
N GLN A 91 12.65 -1.88 -9.41
CA GLN A 91 12.12 -2.73 -10.48
C GLN A 91 12.29 -4.23 -10.18
N ASN A 92 13.33 -4.61 -9.44
CA ASN A 92 13.51 -5.97 -8.94
C ASN A 92 12.72 -6.23 -7.64
N ASP A 93 12.24 -5.19 -6.94
CA ASP A 93 11.47 -5.30 -5.68
C ASP A 93 9.95 -5.39 -5.94
N ASP A 94 9.45 -4.93 -7.11
CA ASP A 94 8.08 -5.24 -7.58
C ASP A 94 7.91 -6.77 -7.82
N GLU A 95 9.02 -7.48 -8.06
CA GLU A 95 9.12 -8.91 -7.78
C GLU A 95 9.45 -9.11 -6.29
N GLU A 96 8.45 -9.12 -5.41
CA GLU A 96 8.65 -9.61 -4.04
C GLU A 96 9.19 -11.04 -4.09
N ARG A 97 10.52 -11.19 -4.10
CA ARG A 97 11.17 -12.49 -4.13
C ARG A 97 10.90 -13.15 -2.79
N ALA A 98 10.07 -14.19 -2.83
CA ALA A 98 9.82 -15.06 -1.70
C ALA A 98 11.18 -15.46 -1.08
N GLY A 99 11.36 -15.10 0.19
CA GLY A 99 12.52 -15.50 0.95
C GLY A 99 12.62 -17.02 1.05
N PRO A 100 13.75 -17.55 1.51
CA PRO A 100 13.99 -19.00 1.56
C PRO A 100 13.00 -19.76 2.47
N LYS A 101 12.24 -19.05 3.32
CA LYS A 101 11.22 -19.62 4.22
C LYS A 101 9.79 -19.19 3.86
N ASP A 102 9.62 -18.43 2.79
CA ASP A 102 8.30 -17.96 2.38
C ASP A 102 7.65 -19.02 1.48
N THR A 103 6.40 -19.36 1.78
CA THR A 103 5.63 -20.32 1.00
C THR A 103 5.27 -19.71 -0.36
N PRO A 104 5.48 -20.40 -1.49
CA PRO A 104 5.05 -19.89 -2.78
C PRO A 104 3.53 -19.73 -2.82
N ALA A 105 3.06 -18.71 -3.55
CA ALA A 105 1.64 -18.35 -3.58
C ALA A 105 0.73 -19.50 -4.01
N ASP A 106 1.14 -20.30 -4.99
CA ASP A 106 0.34 -21.43 -5.51
C ASP A 106 0.07 -22.48 -4.43
N VAL A 107 1.09 -22.80 -3.61
CA VAL A 107 0.97 -23.75 -2.51
C VAL A 107 0.12 -23.17 -1.38
N ALA A 108 0.21 -21.86 -1.13
CA ALA A 108 -0.58 -21.19 -0.09
C ALA A 108 -2.07 -21.10 -0.44
N VAL A 109 -2.41 -20.97 -1.73
CA VAL A 109 -3.79 -20.89 -2.23
C VAL A 109 -4.42 -22.28 -2.43
N GLU A 110 -3.60 -23.34 -2.45
CA GLU A 110 -4.08 -24.70 -2.62
C GLU A 110 -5.07 -25.11 -1.53
N ARG A 111 -6.30 -25.45 -1.94
CA ARG A 111 -7.37 -25.91 -1.03
C ARG A 111 -7.24 -27.40 -0.77
N THR A 112 -6.41 -27.75 0.20
CA THR A 112 -6.10 -29.15 0.54
C THR A 112 -6.97 -29.75 1.65
N TYR A 113 -7.77 -28.94 2.34
CA TYR A 113 -8.56 -29.38 3.49
C TYR A 113 -9.88 -30.08 3.08
N ASP A 114 -10.04 -31.35 3.47
CA ASP A 114 -11.28 -32.13 3.34
C ASP A 114 -12.04 -32.15 4.68
N TYR A 115 -13.11 -31.36 4.73
CA TYR A 115 -13.96 -31.21 5.91
C TYR A 115 -14.70 -32.51 6.28
N GLN A 116 -15.17 -33.29 5.30
CA GLN A 116 -15.99 -34.47 5.58
C GLN A 116 -15.17 -35.53 6.30
N ARG A 117 -13.92 -35.71 5.85
CA ARG A 117 -12.98 -36.63 6.47
C ARG A 117 -12.61 -36.19 7.89
N ASP A 118 -12.35 -34.90 8.09
CA ASP A 118 -11.97 -34.37 9.40
C ASP A 118 -13.11 -34.44 10.43
N VAL A 119 -14.35 -34.19 10.01
CA VAL A 119 -15.51 -34.37 10.89
C VAL A 119 -15.68 -35.83 11.29
N ALA A 120 -15.51 -36.77 10.36
CA ALA A 120 -15.61 -38.19 10.64
C ALA A 120 -14.52 -38.67 11.62
N THR A 121 -13.28 -38.21 11.44
CA THR A 121 -12.17 -38.53 12.36
C THR A 121 -12.40 -37.93 13.74
N MET A 122 -12.87 -36.68 13.82
CA MET A 122 -13.19 -36.01 15.09
C MET A 122 -14.32 -36.71 15.84
N GLN A 123 -15.37 -37.15 15.14
CA GLN A 123 -16.45 -37.94 15.72
C GLN A 123 -15.93 -39.29 16.24
N ALA A 124 -15.05 -39.95 15.50
CA ALA A 124 -14.44 -41.21 15.93
C ALA A 124 -13.57 -41.03 17.19
N LEU A 125 -12.72 -40.01 17.23
CA LEU A 125 -11.89 -39.68 18.41
C LEU A 125 -12.76 -39.38 19.64
N ARG A 126 -13.83 -38.61 19.44
CA ARG A 126 -14.80 -38.30 20.50
C ARG A 126 -15.49 -39.56 21.04
N GLN A 127 -15.85 -40.49 20.17
CA GLN A 127 -16.43 -41.79 20.54
C GLN A 127 -15.43 -42.66 21.31
N MET A 128 -14.15 -42.66 20.92
CA MET A 128 -13.11 -43.42 21.61
C MET A 128 -12.85 -42.90 23.03
N MET A 129 -12.91 -41.57 23.23
CA MET A 129 -12.68 -40.95 24.55
C MET A 129 -13.94 -40.82 25.40
N THR A 130 -15.09 -41.28 24.94
CA THR A 130 -16.35 -41.16 25.70
C THR A 130 -16.32 -41.97 27.01
N LYS A 131 -15.50 -43.03 27.09
CA LYS A 131 -15.31 -43.81 28.32
C LYS A 131 -14.67 -42.99 29.44
N TYR A 132 -13.70 -42.13 29.11
CA TYR A 132 -12.93 -41.35 30.08
C TYR A 132 -13.57 -40.00 30.42
N ASN A 133 -14.55 -39.55 29.63
CA ASN A 133 -15.24 -38.27 29.79
C ASN A 133 -16.56 -38.37 30.60
N ARG A 134 -16.88 -39.54 31.18
CA ARG A 134 -18.15 -39.78 31.88
C ARG A 134 -18.14 -39.42 33.38
N ASP A 135 -16.98 -39.31 34.01
CA ASP A 135 -16.87 -39.31 35.47
C ASP A 135 -16.67 -37.92 36.12
N PHE A 136 -16.79 -36.84 35.34
CA PHE A 136 -16.90 -35.47 35.88
C PHE A 136 -18.36 -35.01 35.88
N ARG A 137 -19.16 -35.53 36.81
CA ARG A 137 -20.50 -35.01 37.10
C ARG A 137 -20.82 -35.07 38.58
#